data_AF-A0A713IPL2-F1
#
_entry.id   AF-A0A713IPL2-F1
#
_cell.length_a   1.000
_cell.length_b   1.000
_cell.length_c   1.000
_cell.angle_alpha   90.00
_cell.angle_beta   90.00
_cell.angle_gamma   90.00
#
_symmetry.space_group_name_H-M   'P 1'
#
loop_
_entity.id
_entity.type
_entity.pdbx_description
1 polymer ?
#
loop_
_entity_poly.entity_id
_entity_poly.type
_entity_poly.pdbx_seq_one_letter_code
_entity_poly.pdbx_strand_id
1 'polypeptide(L)'
;STFTVTSELDETTATSNWNGSKLTKQGDGTLILSNTGNDYGDTEIDGGILAAKDAAALGTGDVTIAESATLALSQGTLDNNVTGEGQIVKSGSDELIVTGDNNYSGGTTISGGTLTADHADSLGSGDIDNSGVLKVGEGELENILSGSGSLVKTGTGELTLSGDNTYSGGTTITGGTLTADHADSLGSGDIDNSGVLKVGEGDLENTLSGSGSLVKTGTGELTLSGGNDYSGGTTIIGGTLTADHADSLGTGAVANSG
;
A
#
# COMPACT_ATOMS: atom_id res chain seq x y z
N SER A 1 2.60 3.57 -30.10
CA SER A 1 1.29 3.65 -30.78
C SER A 1 0.22 3.28 -29.77
N THR A 2 -0.74 4.15 -29.50
CA THR A 2 -1.85 3.89 -28.58
C THR A 2 -3.02 3.35 -29.41
N PHE A 3 -3.50 2.14 -29.09
CA PHE A 3 -4.71 1.60 -29.70
C PHE A 3 -5.82 1.63 -28.64
N THR A 4 -6.72 2.59 -28.75
CA THR A 4 -7.91 2.63 -27.90
C THR A 4 -8.92 1.62 -28.44
N VAL A 5 -9.25 0.61 -27.65
CA VAL A 5 -10.41 -0.24 -27.93
C VAL A 5 -11.62 0.44 -27.28
N THR A 6 -12.39 1.17 -28.10
CA THR A 6 -13.66 1.81 -27.69
C THR A 6 -14.86 0.90 -27.91
N SER A 7 -14.64 -0.37 -28.27
CA SER A 7 -15.73 -1.33 -28.33
C SER A 7 -16.04 -1.80 -26.93
N GLU A 8 -17.31 -1.71 -26.53
CA GLU A 8 -17.95 -2.77 -25.75
C GLU A 8 -17.42 -4.09 -26.34
N LEU A 9 -16.60 -4.82 -25.58
CA LEU A 9 -16.39 -6.24 -25.87
C LEU A 9 -17.65 -6.95 -25.36
N ASP A 10 -18.80 -6.43 -25.81
CA ASP A 10 -20.09 -7.06 -25.74
C ASP A 10 -19.98 -8.30 -26.62
N GLU A 11 -20.79 -9.30 -26.32
CA GLU A 11 -20.77 -10.65 -26.88
C GLU A 11 -21.06 -10.69 -28.41
N THR A 12 -20.93 -9.57 -29.12
CA THR A 12 -21.29 -9.44 -30.53
C THR A 12 -20.05 -9.35 -31.40
N THR A 13 -19.66 -10.55 -31.86
CA THR A 13 -18.76 -10.85 -32.97
C THR A 13 -17.29 -10.94 -32.62
N ALA A 14 -16.97 -11.96 -31.82
CA ALA A 14 -15.78 -12.74 -32.04
C ALA A 14 -15.54 -12.92 -33.56
N THR A 15 -14.39 -12.44 -34.04
CA THR A 15 -13.76 -13.13 -35.18
C THR A 15 -13.76 -14.63 -34.83
N SER A 16 -13.95 -15.51 -35.81
CA SER A 16 -14.36 -16.92 -35.66
C SER A 16 -13.55 -17.83 -34.69
N ASN A 17 -12.55 -17.30 -34.00
CA ASN A 17 -11.60 -18.02 -33.17
C ASN A 17 -11.54 -17.52 -31.70
N TRP A 18 -12.34 -16.54 -31.28
CA TRP A 18 -12.41 -16.13 -29.86
C TRP A 18 -13.66 -16.71 -29.20
N ASN A 19 -13.48 -17.46 -28.12
CA ASN A 19 -14.54 -18.11 -27.36
C ASN A 19 -14.91 -17.35 -26.08
N GLY A 20 -14.42 -16.13 -25.90
CA GLY A 20 -14.73 -15.30 -24.73
C GLY A 20 -14.11 -15.78 -23.42
N SER A 21 -13.13 -16.70 -23.43
CA SER A 21 -12.63 -17.32 -22.19
C SER A 21 -11.25 -16.84 -21.73
N LYS A 22 -10.57 -15.99 -22.53
CA LYS A 22 -9.33 -15.32 -22.13
C LYS A 22 -9.14 -14.01 -22.91
N LEU A 23 -8.69 -12.96 -22.22
CA LEU A 23 -8.14 -11.75 -22.83
C LEU A 23 -6.60 -11.83 -22.79
N THR A 24 -5.92 -11.79 -23.94
CA THR A 24 -4.46 -11.72 -23.99
C THR A 24 -3.99 -10.41 -24.59
N LYS A 25 -3.19 -9.65 -23.84
CA LYS A 25 -2.55 -8.40 -24.27
C LYS A 25 -1.07 -8.65 -24.60
N GLN A 26 -0.72 -8.55 -25.87
CA GLN A 26 0.65 -8.67 -26.39
C GLN A 26 1.23 -7.35 -26.91
N GLY A 27 2.56 -7.31 -27.05
CA GLY A 27 3.33 -6.22 -27.64
C GLY A 27 3.41 -4.95 -26.79
N ASP A 28 4.32 -4.04 -27.14
CA ASP A 28 4.72 -2.91 -26.29
C ASP A 28 3.67 -1.80 -26.13
N GLY A 29 2.59 -1.84 -26.91
CA GLY A 29 1.56 -0.81 -26.92
C GLY A 29 0.64 -0.82 -25.70
N THR A 30 -0.24 0.18 -25.61
CA THR A 30 -1.31 0.25 -24.61
C THR A 30 -2.62 -0.26 -25.19
N LEU A 31 -3.28 -1.16 -24.47
CA LEU A 31 -4.69 -1.52 -24.65
C LEU A 31 -5.50 -0.89 -23.53
N ILE A 32 -6.60 -0.21 -23.87
CA ILE A 32 -7.47 0.45 -22.88
C ILE A 32 -8.81 -0.29 -22.85
N LEU A 33 -9.21 -0.76 -21.65
CA LEU A 33 -10.54 -1.28 -21.36
C LEU A 33 -11.40 -0.12 -20.85
N SER A 34 -12.41 0.25 -21.65
CA SER A 34 -13.28 1.40 -21.39
C SER A 34 -14.66 1.04 -20.83
N ASN A 35 -15.05 -0.24 -20.88
CA ASN A 35 -16.35 -0.72 -20.39
C ASN A 35 -16.21 -1.43 -19.05
N THR A 36 -17.27 -1.42 -18.25
CA THR A 36 -17.37 -2.15 -16.97
C THR A 36 -18.17 -3.43 -17.14
N GLY A 37 -17.89 -4.46 -16.33
CA GLY A 37 -18.74 -5.65 -16.25
C GLY A 37 -18.48 -6.68 -17.36
N ASN A 38 -17.20 -6.91 -17.64
CA ASN A 38 -16.76 -7.82 -18.69
C ASN A 38 -16.70 -9.27 -18.20
N ASP A 39 -16.94 -10.24 -19.08
CA ASP A 39 -16.89 -11.69 -18.76
C ASP A 39 -16.01 -12.43 -19.77
N TYR A 40 -14.71 -12.10 -19.78
CA TYR A 40 -13.75 -12.69 -20.72
C TYR A 40 -13.01 -13.90 -20.15
N GLY A 41 -13.37 -14.41 -18.97
CA GLY A 41 -12.51 -15.29 -18.18
C GLY A 41 -11.20 -14.60 -17.76
N ASP A 42 -10.08 -15.32 -17.84
CA ASP A 42 -8.77 -14.83 -17.37
C ASP A 42 -8.20 -13.71 -18.26
N THR A 43 -7.34 -12.88 -17.68
CA THR A 43 -6.58 -11.85 -18.39
C THR A 43 -5.08 -12.14 -18.31
N GLU A 44 -4.41 -12.14 -19.46
CA GLU A 44 -2.96 -12.33 -19.56
C GLU A 44 -2.33 -11.12 -20.24
N ILE A 45 -1.34 -10.51 -19.60
CA ILE A 45 -0.61 -9.35 -20.12
C ILE A 45 0.83 -9.78 -20.39
N ASP A 46 1.09 -10.21 -21.62
CA ASP A 46 2.41 -10.68 -22.07
C ASP A 46 3.38 -9.52 -22.36
N GLY A 47 2.87 -8.31 -22.56
CA GLY A 47 3.70 -7.13 -22.83
C GLY A 47 2.94 -5.82 -22.92
N GLY A 48 3.68 -4.72 -22.76
CA GLY A 48 3.14 -3.36 -22.80
C GLY A 48 2.17 -3.08 -21.65
N ILE A 49 1.16 -2.25 -21.91
CA ILE A 49 0.25 -1.77 -20.87
C ILE A 49 -1.18 -2.25 -21.17
N LEU A 50 -1.83 -2.88 -20.21
CA LEU A 50 -3.28 -2.97 -20.14
C LEU A 50 -3.78 -1.91 -19.16
N ALA A 51 -4.58 -0.96 -19.64
CA ALA A 51 -5.14 0.09 -18.82
C ALA A 51 -6.66 -0.08 -18.68
N ALA A 52 -7.18 0.02 -17.47
CA ALA A 52 -8.61 0.14 -17.22
C ALA A 52 -8.87 1.34 -16.31
N LYS A 53 -9.89 2.13 -16.64
CA LYS A 53 -10.30 3.20 -15.72
C LYS A 53 -10.80 2.55 -14.42
N ASP A 54 -11.78 1.68 -14.53
CA ASP A 54 -12.36 0.95 -13.40
C ASP A 54 -11.90 -0.52 -13.44
N ALA A 55 -11.44 -1.04 -12.30
CA ALA A 55 -10.99 -2.42 -12.17
C ALA A 55 -12.07 -3.44 -12.55
N ALA A 56 -13.37 -3.10 -12.41
CA ALA A 56 -14.49 -3.94 -12.87
C ALA A 56 -14.48 -4.20 -14.40
N ALA A 57 -13.64 -3.51 -15.16
CA ALA A 57 -13.41 -3.79 -16.57
C ALA A 57 -12.57 -5.06 -16.82
N LEU A 58 -11.89 -5.60 -15.81
CA LEU A 58 -11.12 -6.84 -15.95
C LEU A 58 -12.02 -8.09 -15.94
N GLY A 59 -13.24 -7.97 -15.44
CA GLY A 59 -14.11 -9.11 -15.17
C GLY A 59 -13.70 -9.83 -13.89
N THR A 60 -14.03 -11.11 -13.76
CA THR A 60 -13.80 -11.88 -12.52
C THR A 60 -12.71 -12.95 -12.64
N GLY A 61 -12.10 -13.12 -13.82
CA GLY A 61 -11.04 -14.12 -14.02
C GLY A 61 -9.70 -13.71 -13.42
N ASP A 62 -8.75 -14.63 -13.33
CA ASP A 62 -7.43 -14.33 -12.80
C ASP A 62 -6.64 -13.41 -13.76
N VAL A 63 -5.69 -12.64 -13.24
CA VAL A 63 -4.81 -11.79 -14.04
C VAL A 63 -3.36 -12.26 -13.91
N THR A 64 -2.70 -12.53 -15.03
CA THR A 64 -1.25 -12.79 -15.08
C THR A 64 -0.53 -11.64 -15.78
N ILE A 65 0.51 -11.09 -15.15
CA ILE A 65 1.31 -9.98 -15.68
C ILE A 65 2.76 -10.46 -15.91
N ALA A 66 3.22 -10.46 -17.16
CA ALA A 66 4.62 -10.78 -17.48
C ALA A 66 5.59 -9.70 -16.97
N GLU A 67 6.86 -10.04 -16.77
CA GLU A 67 7.91 -9.19 -16.18
C GLU A 67 7.96 -7.76 -16.75
N SER A 68 7.85 -7.60 -18.08
CA SER A 68 7.92 -6.28 -18.75
C SER A 68 6.56 -5.65 -19.01
N ALA A 69 5.49 -6.16 -18.39
CA ALA A 69 4.12 -5.71 -18.61
C ALA A 69 3.56 -4.93 -17.41
N THR A 70 2.53 -4.14 -17.69
CA THR A 70 1.89 -3.27 -16.71
C THR A 70 0.37 -3.42 -16.75
N LEU A 71 -0.23 -3.60 -15.58
CA LEU A 71 -1.66 -3.39 -15.35
C LEU A 71 -1.87 -2.00 -14.74
N ALA A 72 -2.46 -1.08 -15.49
CA ALA A 72 -2.76 0.28 -15.04
C ALA A 72 -4.25 0.43 -14.70
N LEU A 73 -4.55 0.77 -13.45
CA LEU A 73 -5.91 0.91 -12.92
C LEU A 73 -6.11 2.32 -12.37
N SER A 74 -7.25 2.97 -12.63
CA SER A 74 -7.51 4.30 -12.06
C SER A 74 -8.36 4.29 -10.80
N GLN A 75 -9.29 3.35 -10.68
CA GLN A 75 -10.28 3.27 -9.61
C GLN A 75 -10.93 1.87 -9.54
N GLY A 76 -11.84 1.69 -8.57
CA GLY A 76 -12.72 0.52 -8.47
C GLY A 76 -12.24 -0.50 -7.45
N THR A 77 -12.72 -1.74 -7.56
CA THR A 77 -12.26 -2.86 -6.73
C THR A 77 -11.58 -3.89 -7.62
N LEU A 78 -10.32 -4.20 -7.32
CA LEU A 78 -9.57 -5.30 -7.90
C LEU A 78 -9.75 -6.52 -6.99
N ASP A 79 -10.75 -7.33 -7.32
CA ASP A 79 -11.09 -8.59 -6.68
C ASP A 79 -10.46 -9.80 -7.40
N ASN A 80 -9.89 -9.60 -8.58
CA ASN A 80 -9.14 -10.62 -9.31
C ASN A 80 -7.89 -11.06 -8.55
N ASN A 81 -7.53 -12.34 -8.64
CA ASN A 81 -6.20 -12.78 -8.22
C ASN A 81 -5.18 -12.30 -9.24
N VAL A 82 -4.10 -11.66 -8.79
CA VAL A 82 -3.05 -11.17 -9.68
C VAL A 82 -1.73 -11.88 -9.42
N THR A 83 -1.15 -12.45 -10.47
CA THR A 83 0.13 -13.19 -10.41
C THR A 83 1.12 -12.68 -11.47
N GLY A 84 2.38 -13.05 -11.32
CA GLY A 84 3.43 -12.79 -12.31
C GLY A 84 4.46 -11.75 -11.85
N GLU A 85 5.37 -11.40 -12.75
CA GLU A 85 6.54 -10.58 -12.44
C GLU A 85 6.37 -9.12 -12.87
N GLY A 86 5.25 -8.78 -13.50
CA GLY A 86 4.95 -7.41 -13.93
C GLY A 86 4.38 -6.53 -12.83
N GLN A 87 4.15 -5.26 -13.17
CA GLN A 87 3.79 -4.21 -12.22
C GLN A 87 2.31 -3.83 -12.27
N ILE A 88 1.78 -3.38 -11.13
CA ILE A 88 0.51 -2.65 -11.05
C ILE A 88 0.78 -1.14 -10.95
N VAL A 89 0.01 -0.34 -11.69
CA VAL A 89 0.04 1.13 -11.61
C VAL A 89 -1.33 1.65 -11.22
N LYS A 90 -1.45 2.19 -10.01
CA LYS A 90 -2.59 3.01 -9.61
C LYS A 90 -2.44 4.43 -10.16
N SER A 91 -3.29 4.76 -11.11
CA SER A 91 -3.40 6.06 -11.79
C SER A 91 -4.66 6.84 -11.33
N GLY A 92 -4.83 8.07 -11.78
CA GLY A 92 -6.05 8.86 -11.50
C GLY A 92 -6.18 9.30 -10.03
N SER A 93 -7.19 10.13 -9.75
CA SER A 93 -7.41 10.76 -8.44
C SER A 93 -8.28 9.95 -7.50
N ASP A 94 -9.04 8.99 -8.01
CA ASP A 94 -10.06 8.25 -7.26
C ASP A 94 -9.45 7.08 -6.47
N GLU A 95 -10.27 6.35 -5.72
CA GLU A 95 -9.84 5.21 -4.91
C GLU A 95 -9.83 3.91 -5.73
N LEU A 96 -8.75 3.14 -5.60
CA LEU A 96 -8.67 1.74 -5.98
C LEU A 96 -8.58 0.90 -4.71
N ILE A 97 -9.44 -0.10 -4.59
CA ILE A 97 -9.45 -1.05 -3.48
C ILE A 97 -8.92 -2.38 -4.02
N VAL A 98 -7.94 -2.98 -3.35
CA VAL A 98 -7.40 -4.29 -3.70
C VAL A 98 -7.82 -5.32 -2.66
N THR A 99 -8.47 -6.39 -3.12
CA THR A 99 -9.01 -7.45 -2.25
C THR A 99 -8.74 -8.86 -2.75
N GLY A 100 -8.31 -9.03 -4.01
CA GLY A 100 -7.94 -10.34 -4.55
C GLY A 100 -6.62 -10.88 -3.99
N ASP A 101 -6.38 -12.18 -4.17
CA ASP A 101 -5.13 -12.82 -3.76
C ASP A 101 -4.01 -12.40 -4.73
N ASN A 102 -3.19 -11.45 -4.30
CA ASN A 102 -2.20 -10.79 -5.15
C ASN A 102 -0.79 -11.27 -4.84
N ASN A 103 -0.23 -12.10 -5.73
CA ASN A 103 1.12 -12.68 -5.62
C ASN A 103 2.05 -12.20 -6.74
N TYR A 104 1.86 -10.99 -7.26
CA TYR A 104 2.78 -10.41 -8.25
C TYR A 104 4.03 -9.83 -7.59
N SER A 105 5.16 -9.85 -8.30
CA SER A 105 6.46 -9.42 -7.77
C SER A 105 7.05 -8.17 -8.43
N GLY A 106 6.47 -7.65 -9.51
CA GLY A 106 6.99 -6.48 -10.22
C GLY A 106 6.78 -5.13 -9.55
N GLY A 107 6.09 -5.12 -8.40
CA GLY A 107 5.86 -3.93 -7.59
C GLY A 107 4.62 -3.13 -7.97
N THR A 108 4.37 -2.08 -7.18
CA THR A 108 3.17 -1.24 -7.27
C THR A 108 3.58 0.23 -7.34
N THR A 109 3.11 0.95 -8.36
CA THR A 109 3.27 2.41 -8.43
C THR A 109 1.93 3.08 -8.15
N ILE A 110 1.87 3.97 -7.16
CA ILE A 110 0.72 4.83 -6.88
C ILE A 110 1.05 6.23 -7.38
N SER A 111 0.68 6.53 -8.62
CA SER A 111 0.93 7.85 -9.21
C SER A 111 0.05 8.96 -8.63
N GLY A 112 -1.05 8.60 -7.94
CA GLY A 112 -1.97 9.54 -7.30
C GLY A 112 -3.25 8.87 -6.79
N GLY A 113 -4.10 9.68 -6.15
CA GLY A 113 -5.33 9.20 -5.54
C GLY A 113 -5.05 8.31 -4.32
N THR A 114 -5.93 7.32 -4.11
CA THR A 114 -5.81 6.39 -2.97
C THR A 114 -5.77 4.95 -3.46
N LEU A 115 -4.82 4.17 -2.95
CA LEU A 115 -4.83 2.71 -2.99
C LEU A 115 -5.19 2.20 -1.59
N THR A 116 -6.18 1.33 -1.49
CA THR A 116 -6.66 0.77 -0.22
C THR A 116 -6.54 -0.74 -0.24
N ALA A 117 -5.86 -1.31 0.74
CA ALA A 117 -5.78 -2.75 0.98
C ALA A 117 -6.22 -3.03 2.43
N ASP A 118 -7.14 -3.97 2.64
CA ASP A 118 -7.50 -4.35 4.01
C ASP A 118 -6.36 -5.14 4.68
N HIS A 119 -5.65 -5.96 3.91
CA HIS A 119 -4.49 -6.72 4.35
C HIS A 119 -3.26 -6.41 3.48
N ALA A 120 -2.08 -6.33 4.10
CA ALA A 120 -0.82 -6.00 3.42
C ALA A 120 -0.42 -7.02 2.33
N ASP A 121 -0.79 -8.30 2.50
CA ASP A 121 -0.53 -9.38 1.54
C ASP A 121 -1.24 -9.18 0.19
N SER A 122 -2.26 -8.32 0.13
CA SER A 122 -2.95 -7.94 -1.10
C SER A 122 -2.14 -6.99 -1.99
N LEU A 123 -0.94 -6.56 -1.59
CA LEU A 123 -0.10 -5.60 -2.32
C LEU A 123 1.06 -6.24 -3.10
N GLY A 124 1.10 -7.58 -3.18
CA GLY A 124 2.19 -8.33 -3.79
C GLY A 124 3.50 -8.21 -3.01
N SER A 125 4.61 -8.67 -3.60
CA SER A 125 5.91 -8.72 -2.92
C SER A 125 6.94 -7.70 -3.42
N GLY A 126 6.66 -6.99 -4.52
CA GLY A 126 7.58 -5.99 -5.07
C GLY A 126 7.48 -4.63 -4.37
N ASP A 127 8.43 -3.73 -4.65
CA ASP A 127 8.47 -2.39 -4.06
C ASP A 127 7.21 -1.56 -4.34
N ILE A 128 6.91 -0.62 -3.45
CA ILE A 128 5.82 0.33 -3.59
C ILE A 128 6.39 1.75 -3.76
N ASP A 129 6.22 2.33 -4.95
CA ASP A 129 6.49 3.75 -5.22
C ASP A 129 5.19 4.55 -5.04
N ASN A 130 5.08 5.24 -3.90
CA ASN A 130 3.88 5.96 -3.52
C ASN A 130 4.04 7.47 -3.70
N SER A 131 3.22 8.05 -4.57
CA SER A 131 3.04 9.51 -4.73
C SER A 131 1.61 9.97 -4.36
N GLY A 132 0.78 9.07 -3.80
CA GLY A 132 -0.59 9.35 -3.40
C GLY A 132 -0.83 9.03 -1.93
N VAL A 133 -1.89 8.27 -1.67
CA VAL A 133 -2.23 7.74 -0.34
C VAL A 133 -2.29 6.21 -0.43
N LEU A 134 -1.52 5.53 0.41
CA LEU A 134 -1.64 4.09 0.62
C LEU A 134 -2.37 3.86 1.95
N LYS A 135 -3.55 3.24 1.92
CA LYS A 135 -4.26 2.80 3.13
C LYS A 135 -4.08 1.30 3.31
N VAL A 136 -3.67 0.88 4.51
CA VAL A 136 -3.50 -0.54 4.86
C VAL A 136 -4.16 -0.84 6.19
N GLY A 137 -4.99 -1.88 6.25
CA GLY A 137 -5.74 -2.27 7.45
C GLY A 137 -4.92 -3.05 8.46
N GLU A 138 -4.30 -4.15 8.05
CA GLU A 138 -3.52 -5.05 8.92
C GLU A 138 -2.54 -5.93 8.12
N GLY A 139 -1.72 -6.72 8.81
CA GLY A 139 -0.76 -7.67 8.21
C GLY A 139 0.70 -7.21 8.32
N GLU A 140 1.59 -7.85 7.57
CA GLU A 140 3.00 -7.48 7.49
C GLU A 140 3.28 -6.89 6.11
N LEU A 141 3.71 -5.62 6.08
CA LEU A 141 4.13 -4.93 4.87
C LEU A 141 5.65 -5.07 4.73
N GLU A 142 6.06 -6.14 4.04
CA GLU A 142 7.47 -6.44 3.74
C GLU A 142 8.02 -5.61 2.57
N ASN A 143 7.13 -4.99 1.78
CA ASN A 143 7.52 -4.18 0.63
C ASN A 143 8.35 -2.97 1.06
N ILE A 144 9.32 -2.57 0.23
CA ILE A 144 9.97 -1.26 0.37
C ILE A 144 8.98 -0.19 -0.07
N LEU A 145 8.50 0.63 0.88
CA LEU A 145 7.67 1.78 0.60
C LEU A 145 8.53 3.04 0.41
N SER A 146 8.41 3.67 -0.76
CA SER A 146 9.17 4.86 -1.14
C SER A 146 8.26 5.96 -1.71
N GLY A 147 8.84 7.13 -1.98
CA GLY A 147 8.15 8.25 -2.64
C GLY A 147 7.67 9.35 -1.70
N SER A 148 6.79 10.21 -2.21
CA SER A 148 6.29 11.41 -1.49
C SER A 148 4.88 11.25 -0.92
N GLY A 149 4.24 10.13 -1.21
CA GLY A 149 2.90 9.80 -0.75
C GLY A 149 2.86 9.42 0.73
N SER A 150 1.65 9.45 1.27
CA SER A 150 1.37 9.14 2.68
C SER A 150 0.97 7.68 2.89
N LEU A 151 1.26 7.18 4.10
CA LEU A 151 0.75 5.91 4.60
C LEU A 151 -0.38 6.17 5.60
N VAL A 152 -1.46 5.42 5.51
CA VAL A 152 -2.57 5.49 6.47
C VAL A 152 -2.88 4.08 6.99
N LYS A 153 -2.60 3.87 8.27
CA LYS A 153 -3.04 2.67 8.97
C LYS A 153 -4.52 2.79 9.33
N THR A 154 -5.33 1.88 8.78
CA THR A 154 -6.77 1.75 9.03
C THR A 154 -7.09 0.49 9.82
N GLY A 155 -8.37 0.23 10.10
CA GLY A 155 -8.79 -0.99 10.79
C GLY A 155 -8.35 -1.07 12.26
N THR A 156 -8.80 -2.12 12.95
CA THR A 156 -8.51 -2.35 14.37
C THR A 156 -7.32 -3.28 14.61
N GLY A 157 -6.82 -3.94 13.57
CA GLY A 157 -5.72 -4.89 13.66
C GLY A 157 -4.34 -4.24 13.78
N GLU A 158 -3.31 -5.07 13.65
CA GLU A 158 -1.91 -4.67 13.67
C GLU A 158 -1.34 -4.68 12.24
N LEU A 159 -0.65 -3.60 11.87
CA LEU A 159 0.18 -3.53 10.67
C LEU A 159 1.63 -3.46 11.12
N THR A 160 2.46 -4.38 10.64
CA THR A 160 3.91 -4.35 10.84
C THR A 160 4.58 -3.81 9.60
N LEU A 161 5.44 -2.80 9.74
CA LEU A 161 6.34 -2.36 8.67
C LEU A 161 7.70 -3.03 8.86
N SER A 162 8.08 -3.87 7.89
CA SER A 162 9.36 -4.61 7.92
C SER A 162 10.27 -4.29 6.74
N GLY A 163 9.78 -3.58 5.71
CA GLY A 163 10.60 -3.09 4.60
C GLY A 163 11.53 -1.91 4.98
N ASP A 164 12.61 -1.75 4.21
CA ASP A 164 13.56 -0.63 4.29
C ASP A 164 12.95 0.66 3.71
N ASN A 165 11.95 1.19 4.41
CA ASN A 165 11.11 2.27 3.91
C ASN A 165 11.84 3.61 3.80
N THR A 166 11.57 4.36 2.72
CA THR A 166 12.18 5.66 2.43
C THR A 166 11.16 6.73 2.04
N TYR A 167 9.87 6.48 2.25
CA TYR A 167 8.83 7.46 1.95
C TYR A 167 8.96 8.71 2.82
N SER A 168 8.56 9.83 2.23
CA SER A 168 8.68 11.17 2.83
C SER A 168 7.35 11.83 3.15
N GLY A 169 6.23 11.25 2.68
CA GLY A 169 4.91 11.66 3.13
C GLY A 169 4.65 11.21 4.57
N GLY A 170 3.65 11.82 5.21
CA GLY A 170 3.30 11.52 6.60
C GLY A 170 2.66 10.13 6.77
N THR A 171 2.65 9.67 8.01
CA THR A 171 1.99 8.44 8.45
C THR A 171 0.82 8.78 9.36
N THR A 172 -0.39 8.34 9.02
CA THR A 172 -1.59 8.52 9.86
C THR A 172 -2.06 7.19 10.41
N ILE A 173 -2.13 7.06 11.73
CA ILE A 173 -2.69 5.88 12.40
C ILE A 173 -4.10 6.25 12.88
N THR A 174 -5.11 5.86 12.10
CA THR A 174 -6.50 6.18 12.42
C THR A 174 -7.07 5.28 13.53
N GLY A 175 -6.47 4.10 13.73
CA GLY A 175 -6.84 3.12 14.75
C GLY A 175 -5.97 1.86 14.68
N GLY A 176 -6.19 0.94 15.61
CA GLY A 176 -5.40 -0.29 15.72
C GLY A 176 -3.95 -0.02 16.14
N THR A 177 -3.04 -0.88 15.70
CA THR A 177 -1.60 -0.80 16.01
C THR A 177 -0.77 -0.69 14.73
N LEU A 178 0.16 0.26 14.69
CA LEU A 178 1.28 0.25 13.74
C LEU A 178 2.54 -0.18 14.49
N THR A 179 3.26 -1.16 13.97
CA THR A 179 4.48 -1.71 14.56
C THR A 179 5.64 -1.55 13.60
N ALA A 180 6.77 -1.07 14.10
CA ALA A 180 8.03 -1.03 13.41
C ALA A 180 9.14 -1.50 14.36
N ASP A 181 9.97 -2.46 13.93
CA ASP A 181 11.08 -2.93 14.76
C ASP A 181 12.15 -1.84 14.90
N HIS A 182 12.38 -1.06 13.84
CA HIS A 182 13.26 0.10 13.83
C HIS A 182 12.51 1.36 13.44
N ALA A 183 12.87 2.49 14.04
CA ALA A 183 12.24 3.78 13.79
C ALA A 183 12.38 4.27 12.33
N ASP A 184 13.47 3.91 11.64
CA ASP A 184 13.71 4.29 10.24
C ASP A 184 12.72 3.63 9.26
N SER A 185 12.11 2.50 9.61
CA SER A 185 11.01 1.90 8.84
C SER A 185 9.75 2.77 8.79
N LEU A 186 9.63 3.83 9.58
CA LEU A 186 8.50 4.77 9.60
C LEU A 186 8.67 5.94 8.61
N GLY A 187 9.71 5.91 7.77
CA GLY A 187 9.98 6.97 6.83
C GLY A 187 10.36 8.29 7.52
N SER A 188 10.28 9.41 6.79
CA SER A 188 10.74 10.72 7.29
C SER A 188 9.62 11.74 7.55
N GLY A 189 8.38 11.43 7.17
CA GLY A 189 7.24 12.33 7.35
C GLY A 189 6.68 12.33 8.78
N ASP A 190 5.88 13.34 9.11
CA ASP A 190 5.21 13.42 10.42
C ASP A 190 4.25 12.25 10.67
N ILE A 191 4.09 11.88 11.94
CA ILE A 191 3.20 10.81 12.38
C ILE A 191 2.01 11.42 13.17
N ASP A 192 0.80 11.25 12.65
CA ASP A 192 -0.45 11.54 13.37
C ASP A 192 -1.02 10.22 13.93
N ASN A 193 -0.86 10.02 15.23
CA ASN A 193 -1.24 8.79 15.91
C ASN A 193 -2.55 8.97 16.69
N SER A 194 -3.61 8.26 16.29
CA SER A 194 -4.85 8.09 17.06
C SER A 194 -5.06 6.66 17.56
N GLY A 195 -4.09 5.76 17.35
CA GLY A 195 -4.11 4.36 17.78
C GLY A 195 -2.94 4.04 18.71
N VAL A 196 -2.22 2.97 18.38
CA VAL A 196 -0.99 2.58 19.07
C VAL A 196 0.16 2.57 18.07
N LEU A 197 1.25 3.26 18.37
CA LEU A 197 2.52 3.12 17.66
C LEU A 197 3.47 2.30 18.53
N LYS A 198 3.92 1.15 18.04
CA LYS A 198 4.97 0.33 18.65
C LYS A 198 6.28 0.51 17.90
N VAL A 199 7.36 0.82 18.62
CA VAL A 199 8.70 0.97 18.04
C VAL A 199 9.71 0.21 18.87
N GLY A 200 10.54 -0.61 18.23
CA GLY A 200 11.53 -1.46 18.89
C GLY A 200 12.81 -0.72 19.29
N GLU A 201 13.47 -0.07 18.33
CA GLU A 201 14.73 0.64 18.53
C GLU A 201 14.98 1.71 17.45
N GLY A 202 16.06 2.46 17.57
CA GLY A 202 16.48 3.48 16.60
C GLY A 202 16.22 4.92 17.06
N ASP A 203 16.35 5.86 16.13
CA ASP A 203 16.08 7.28 16.37
C ASP A 203 14.78 7.69 15.65
N LEU A 204 13.76 8.07 16.42
CA LEU A 204 12.50 8.58 15.90
C LEU A 204 12.62 10.09 15.68
N GLU A 205 13.08 10.46 14.49
CA GLU A 205 13.22 11.85 14.05
C GLU A 205 11.88 12.49 13.66
N ASN A 206 10.85 11.68 13.37
CA ASN A 206 9.53 12.14 12.94
C ASN A 206 8.86 13.02 14.00
N THR A 207 8.08 14.02 13.57
CA THR A 207 7.17 14.69 14.49
C THR A 207 6.02 13.74 14.86
N LEU A 208 5.88 13.36 16.12
CA LEU A 208 4.79 12.51 16.60
C LEU A 208 3.71 13.34 17.30
N SER A 209 2.47 13.23 16.81
CA SER A 209 1.31 13.97 17.31
C SER A 209 0.09 13.05 17.48
N GLY A 210 -1.01 13.63 17.98
CA GLY A 210 -2.30 12.94 18.08
C GLY A 210 -2.66 12.46 19.49
N SER A 211 -3.69 11.62 19.59
CA SER A 211 -4.24 11.13 20.87
C SER A 211 -3.85 9.69 21.24
N GLY A 212 -3.19 9.01 20.31
CA GLY A 212 -2.73 7.64 20.45
C GLY A 212 -1.52 7.49 21.37
N SER A 213 -1.24 6.25 21.75
CA SER A 213 -0.14 5.91 22.65
C SER A 213 1.12 5.50 21.88
N LEU A 214 2.28 5.77 22.49
CA LEU A 214 3.58 5.22 22.07
C LEU A 214 3.94 4.03 22.97
N VAL A 215 4.41 2.93 22.37
CA VAL A 215 4.88 1.75 23.08
C VAL A 215 6.29 1.41 22.62
N LYS A 216 7.25 1.50 23.53
CA LYS A 216 8.63 1.07 23.32
C LYS A 216 8.74 -0.44 23.55
N THR A 217 9.03 -1.18 22.48
CA THR A 217 9.24 -2.63 22.45
C THR A 217 10.72 -2.97 22.25
N GLY A 218 11.08 -4.24 22.05
CA GLY A 218 12.48 -4.63 21.77
C GLY A 218 13.44 -4.44 22.96
N THR A 219 14.67 -4.94 22.83
CA THR A 219 15.69 -4.82 23.88
C THR A 219 16.63 -3.62 23.69
N GLY A 220 16.61 -2.98 22.51
CA GLY A 220 17.48 -1.86 22.17
C GLY A 220 17.03 -0.53 22.78
N GLU A 221 17.69 0.53 22.31
CA GLU A 221 17.37 1.91 22.66
C GLU A 221 16.50 2.53 21.57
N LEU A 222 15.42 3.22 21.99
CA LEU A 222 14.68 4.14 21.15
C LEU A 222 14.96 5.55 21.63
N THR A 223 15.42 6.41 20.74
CA THR A 223 15.59 7.84 20.99
C THR A 223 14.44 8.61 20.36
N LEU A 224 13.87 9.57 21.09
CA LEU A 224 12.86 10.50 20.59
C LEU A 224 13.51 11.87 20.34
N SER A 225 14.05 12.06 19.14
CA SER A 225 14.73 13.29 18.72
C SER A 225 13.82 14.28 18.00
N GLY A 226 12.74 13.81 17.38
CA GLY A 226 11.73 14.64 16.71
C GLY A 226 10.86 15.49 17.65
N GLY A 227 9.95 16.29 17.06
CA GLY A 227 8.93 17.02 17.83
C GLY A 227 7.85 16.07 18.33
N ASN A 228 7.48 16.13 19.60
CA ASN A 228 6.52 15.18 20.17
C ASN A 228 5.39 15.91 20.93
N ASP A 229 4.24 16.03 20.29
CA ASP A 229 3.04 16.71 20.84
C ASP A 229 1.86 15.74 21.07
N TYR A 230 2.13 14.43 21.03
CA TYR A 230 1.10 13.41 21.29
C TYR A 230 0.61 13.47 22.75
N SER A 231 -0.68 13.21 22.92
CA SER A 231 -1.36 13.31 24.22
C SER A 231 -1.69 11.97 24.86
N GLY A 232 -1.57 10.87 24.11
CA GLY A 232 -1.67 9.52 24.66
C GLY A 232 -0.45 9.13 25.48
N GLY A 233 -0.56 8.06 26.25
CA GLY A 233 0.51 7.62 27.16
C GLY A 233 1.70 6.98 26.44
N THR A 234 2.82 6.93 27.15
CA THR A 234 4.04 6.22 26.72
C THR A 234 4.24 4.99 27.60
N THR A 235 4.32 3.80 27.00
CA THR A 235 4.58 2.56 27.73
C THR A 235 5.91 1.96 27.32
N ILE A 236 6.78 1.67 28.28
CA ILE A 236 8.04 0.96 28.04
C ILE A 236 7.85 -0.49 28.50
N ILE A 237 7.87 -1.41 27.53
CA ILE A 237 7.77 -2.85 27.80
C ILE A 237 9.10 -3.59 27.62
N GLY A 238 10.12 -2.93 27.03
CA GLY A 238 11.46 -3.47 26.89
C GLY A 238 12.50 -2.42 26.48
N GLY A 239 13.76 -2.68 26.83
CA GLY A 239 14.89 -1.85 26.44
C GLY A 239 14.91 -0.47 27.10
N THR A 240 15.50 0.51 26.41
CA THR A 240 15.66 1.88 26.90
C THR A 240 14.88 2.86 26.03
N LEU A 241 14.18 3.81 26.65
CA LEU A 241 13.62 4.98 25.97
C LEU A 241 14.42 6.22 26.38
N THR A 242 15.01 6.89 25.41
CA THR A 242 15.77 8.14 25.57
C THR A 242 14.97 9.29 24.98
N ALA A 243 14.82 10.35 25.76
CA ALA A 243 14.19 11.59 25.33
C ALA A 243 15.29 12.65 25.16
N ASP A 244 15.52 13.08 23.92
CA ASP A 244 16.60 14.04 23.63
C ASP A 244 16.25 15.46 24.07
N HIS A 245 14.96 15.76 24.26
CA HIS A 245 14.45 17.03 24.75
C HIS A 245 13.46 16.80 25.89
N ALA A 246 13.30 17.80 26.76
CA ALA A 246 12.42 17.71 27.93
C ALA A 246 10.95 17.41 27.57
N ASP A 247 10.53 17.83 26.37
CA ASP A 247 9.16 17.69 25.88
C ASP A 247 8.99 16.50 24.91
N SER A 248 10.04 15.69 24.67
CA SER A 248 10.00 14.57 23.71
C SER A 248 9.04 13.44 24.11
N LEU A 249 8.51 13.42 25.34
CA LEU A 249 7.60 12.38 25.83
C LEU A 249 6.11 12.74 25.66
N GLY A 250 5.80 13.83 24.98
CA GLY A 250 4.42 14.31 24.84
C GLY A 250 3.81 14.73 26.17
N THR A 251 2.47 14.81 26.22
CA THR A 251 1.73 15.24 27.43
C THR A 251 1.09 14.09 28.21
N GLY A 252 1.20 12.86 27.71
CA GLY A 252 0.59 11.68 28.31
C GLY A 252 1.34 11.17 29.54
N ALA A 253 0.73 10.22 30.26
CA ALA A 253 1.39 9.53 31.36
C ALA A 253 2.45 8.56 30.82
N VAL A 254 3.58 8.45 31.53
CA VAL A 254 4.64 7.47 31.24
C VAL A 254 4.53 6.29 32.19
N ALA A 255 4.43 5.09 31.64
CA ALA A 255 4.45 3.83 32.38
C ALA A 255 5.69 3.01 32.01
N ASN A 256 6.49 2.63 33.00
CA ASN A 256 7.60 1.71 32.82
C ASN A 256 7.27 0.34 33.41
N SER A 257 7.23 -0.68 32.55
CA SER A 257 6.89 -2.07 32.90
C SER A 257 7.94 -3.08 32.45
N GLY A 258 9.03 -2.62 31.83
CA GLY A 258 10.16 -3.42 31.36
C GLY A 258 11.37 -3.38 32.31
#